data_AF-A0A353P6Q2-F1
#
_entry.id   AF-A0A353P6Q2-F1
#
_cell.length_a   1.000
_cell.length_b   1.000
_cell.length_c   1.000
_cell.angle_alpha   90.00
_cell.angle_beta   90.00
_cell.angle_gamma   90.00
#
_symmetry.space_group_name_H-M   'P 1'
#
loop_
_entity.id
_entity.type
_entity.pdbx_description
1 polymer ?
#
loop_
_entity_poly.entity_id
_entity_poly.type
_entity_poly.pdbx_seq_one_letter_code
_entity_poly.pdbx_strand_id
1 'polypeptide(L)'
;MICTEIRELIVDYIEGLLTEEQKFQFESHLKNCSLCKNEYQQINSINQRFKSEAQKIGVISIENQVLNQIICEQNKKLKQVERINRRLEIVRKIMKSRITKFTLAAVIVIAAGLGITLLNKSTSAAFANQVLAEAIKTVSAIDSIHIKAQMRTLPADNFSLIKLDFDFVPIELWKKVYPDGSVKWKIEKPGRLIVMDGNTTTLFIKPNFVSSFGPSSQIRGYDCDWFGKIADVKNLLESEYEYVTKNPKSESLLSHQTIEDRDKTILEIYIPAQGDYKNDYLKNSFLNDSDRTNIYYFDTETKNLEKFEIVVHSDQKDVLVFETIEINYAPEINDNIFIVELPANTVAFKEPQVLSDKYQNMKPKEMASAFFEACSNEDWDEFLKFWPMSAVDERLKTYLGGLDVISLGEPFQSGIYPGWFVPYEIKFKNGTTKKHNLAVRKDNSAGRYVFDGGL
;
A
#
# COMPACT_ATOMS: atom_id res chain seq x y z
N MET A 1 -26.56 -32.08 8.77
CA MET A 1 -26.51 -30.61 8.70
C MET A 1 -27.76 -30.06 8.04
N ILE A 2 -28.28 -28.97 8.59
CA ILE A 2 -29.39 -28.19 8.02
C ILE A 2 -28.85 -27.10 7.07
N CYS A 3 -29.71 -26.53 6.23
CA CYS A 3 -29.27 -25.59 5.18
C CYS A 3 -28.53 -24.36 5.71
N THR A 4 -28.87 -23.86 6.90
CA THR A 4 -28.18 -22.73 7.55
C THR A 4 -26.74 -23.05 7.90
N GLU A 5 -26.49 -24.22 8.50
CA GLU A 5 -25.13 -24.69 8.82
C GLU A 5 -24.31 -24.94 7.55
N ILE A 6 -24.94 -25.46 6.49
CA ILE A 6 -24.26 -25.71 5.21
C ILE A 6 -23.85 -24.41 4.54
N ARG A 7 -24.69 -23.37 4.58
CA ARG A 7 -24.40 -22.06 4.00
C ARG A 7 -23.17 -21.41 4.63
N GLU A 8 -23.01 -21.55 5.94
CA GLU A 8 -21.86 -21.03 6.68
C GLU A 8 -20.55 -21.74 6.30
N LEU A 9 -20.63 -23.01 5.86
CA LEU A 9 -19.47 -23.83 5.50
C LEU A 9 -19.09 -23.78 4.01
N ILE A 10 -19.83 -23.04 3.17
CA ILE A 10 -19.57 -22.99 1.71
C ILE A 10 -18.18 -22.41 1.41
N VAL A 11 -17.81 -21.33 2.08
CA VAL A 11 -16.51 -20.65 1.88
C VAL A 11 -15.37 -21.55 2.34
N ASP A 12 -15.47 -22.09 3.56
CA ASP A 12 -14.48 -22.99 4.14
C ASP A 12 -14.27 -24.26 3.28
N TYR A 13 -15.33 -24.81 2.69
CA TYR A 13 -15.21 -25.95 1.76
C TYR A 13 -14.47 -25.57 0.47
N ILE A 14 -14.75 -24.39 -0.07
CA ILE A 14 -14.11 -23.86 -1.29
C ILE A 14 -12.62 -23.54 -1.06
N GLU A 15 -12.25 -23.14 0.15
CA GLU A 15 -10.88 -22.82 0.57
C GLU A 15 -10.10 -24.04 1.10
N GLY A 16 -10.77 -25.19 1.28
CA GLY A 16 -10.15 -26.43 1.75
C GLY A 16 -9.86 -26.45 3.25
N LEU A 17 -10.63 -25.69 4.04
CA LEU A 17 -10.45 -25.50 5.48
C LEU A 17 -11.31 -26.43 6.34
N LEU A 18 -12.24 -27.18 5.73
CA LEU A 18 -13.08 -28.15 6.45
C LEU A 18 -12.31 -29.40 6.87
N THR A 19 -12.66 -29.93 8.05
CA THR A 19 -12.25 -31.27 8.46
C THR A 19 -12.88 -32.35 7.57
N GLU A 20 -12.28 -33.54 7.50
CA GLU A 20 -12.81 -34.65 6.67
C GLU A 20 -14.26 -35.04 7.01
N GLU A 21 -14.63 -34.95 8.30
CA GLU A 21 -16.00 -35.21 8.75
C GLU A 21 -16.97 -34.12 8.24
N GLN A 22 -16.61 -32.84 8.40
CA GLN A 22 -17.42 -31.72 7.91
C GLN A 22 -17.54 -31.75 6.38
N LYS A 23 -16.46 -32.08 5.69
CA LYS A 23 -16.44 -32.22 4.23
C LYS A 23 -17.39 -33.32 3.76
N PHE A 24 -17.38 -34.48 4.39
CA PHE A 24 -18.30 -35.59 4.07
C PHE A 24 -19.77 -35.18 4.30
N GLN A 25 -20.07 -34.53 5.42
CA GLN A 25 -21.41 -34.06 5.74
C GLN A 25 -21.90 -32.97 4.77
N PHE A 26 -21.00 -32.07 4.36
CA PHE A 26 -21.25 -31.02 3.40
C PHE A 26 -21.55 -31.58 2.00
N GLU A 27 -20.69 -32.45 1.47
CA GLU A 27 -20.89 -33.10 0.17
C GLU A 27 -22.15 -33.97 0.12
N SER A 28 -22.45 -34.67 1.22
CA SER A 28 -23.67 -35.48 1.38
C SER A 28 -24.94 -34.60 1.33
N HIS A 29 -24.91 -33.42 1.94
CA HIS A 29 -26.03 -32.48 1.88
C HIS A 29 -26.22 -31.90 0.46
N LEU A 30 -25.13 -31.52 -0.23
CA LEU A 30 -25.21 -30.96 -1.60
C LEU A 30 -25.77 -31.97 -2.63
N LYS A 31 -25.65 -33.27 -2.38
CA LYS A 31 -26.28 -34.31 -3.22
C LYS A 31 -27.81 -34.29 -3.11
N ASN A 32 -28.34 -33.89 -1.96
CA ASN A 32 -29.76 -34.01 -1.62
C ASN A 32 -30.51 -32.67 -1.55
N CYS A 33 -29.81 -31.52 -1.59
CA CYS A 33 -30.39 -30.19 -1.53
C CYS A 33 -30.02 -29.35 -2.76
N SER A 34 -30.98 -29.16 -3.68
CA SER A 34 -30.78 -28.39 -4.91
C SER A 34 -30.53 -26.89 -4.65
N LEU A 35 -31.11 -26.32 -3.59
CA LEU A 35 -30.91 -24.92 -3.22
C LEU A 35 -29.47 -24.65 -2.78
N CYS A 36 -28.96 -25.43 -1.83
CA CYS A 36 -27.58 -25.29 -1.36
C CYS A 36 -26.57 -25.65 -2.46
N LYS A 37 -26.91 -26.61 -3.33
CA LYS A 37 -26.09 -26.93 -4.51
C LYS A 37 -25.96 -25.75 -5.47
N ASN A 38 -27.06 -25.06 -5.76
CA ASN A 38 -27.05 -23.87 -6.62
C ASN A 38 -26.25 -22.72 -5.99
N GLU A 39 -26.41 -22.48 -4.68
CA GLU A 39 -25.64 -21.45 -3.95
C GLU A 39 -24.15 -21.77 -3.94
N TYR A 40 -23.76 -23.01 -3.63
CA TYR A 40 -22.39 -23.47 -3.75
C TYR A 40 -21.84 -23.27 -5.17
N GLN A 41 -22.60 -23.63 -6.20
CA GLN A 41 -22.17 -23.48 -7.59
C GLN A 41 -22.00 -22.01 -7.99
N GLN A 42 -22.87 -21.11 -7.52
CA GLN A 42 -22.73 -19.67 -7.75
C GLN A 42 -21.47 -19.12 -7.11
N ILE A 43 -21.26 -19.39 -5.81
CA ILE A 43 -20.09 -18.91 -5.07
C ILE A 43 -18.80 -19.52 -5.62
N ASN A 44 -18.80 -20.81 -5.95
CA ASN A 44 -17.65 -21.48 -6.56
C ASN A 44 -17.37 -20.95 -7.97
N SER A 45 -18.39 -20.62 -8.78
CA SER A 45 -18.17 -20.01 -10.10
C SER A 45 -17.57 -18.61 -10.00
N ILE A 46 -17.95 -17.84 -8.99
CA ILE A 46 -17.37 -16.54 -8.68
C ILE A 46 -15.91 -16.73 -8.23
N ASN A 47 -15.63 -17.66 -7.31
CA ASN A 47 -14.25 -17.93 -6.88
C ASN A 47 -13.38 -18.47 -8.03
N GLN A 48 -13.90 -19.32 -8.90
CA GLN A 48 -13.17 -19.78 -10.09
C GLN A 48 -12.91 -18.66 -11.08
N ARG A 49 -13.85 -17.71 -11.26
CA ARG A 49 -13.62 -16.49 -12.04
C ARG A 49 -12.53 -15.65 -11.41
N PHE A 50 -12.60 -15.37 -10.11
CA PHE A 50 -11.55 -14.65 -9.38
C PHE A 50 -10.19 -15.35 -9.44
N LYS A 51 -10.12 -16.68 -9.30
CA LYS A 51 -8.87 -17.45 -9.43
C LYS A 51 -8.34 -17.45 -10.86
N SER A 52 -9.20 -17.58 -11.86
CA SER A 52 -8.82 -17.54 -13.27
C SER A 52 -8.41 -16.13 -13.71
N GLU A 53 -9.04 -15.09 -13.16
CA GLU A 53 -8.65 -13.71 -13.35
C GLU A 53 -7.34 -13.44 -12.62
N ALA A 54 -7.17 -13.86 -11.36
CA ALA A 54 -5.91 -13.76 -10.64
C ALA A 54 -4.76 -14.50 -11.35
N GLN A 55 -5.01 -15.66 -11.96
CA GLN A 55 -4.04 -16.40 -12.78
C GLN A 55 -3.75 -15.73 -14.14
N LYS A 56 -4.76 -15.16 -14.80
CA LYS A 56 -4.59 -14.41 -16.08
C LYS A 56 -3.96 -13.04 -15.88
N ILE A 57 -4.20 -12.43 -14.72
CA ILE A 57 -3.69 -11.12 -14.35
C ILE A 57 -2.20 -11.19 -14.07
N GLY A 58 -1.63 -12.38 -13.81
CA GLY A 58 -0.22 -12.51 -13.47
C GLY A 58 0.10 -11.45 -12.43
N VAL A 59 -0.52 -11.55 -11.24
CA VAL A 59 -0.24 -10.60 -10.15
C VAL A 59 1.20 -10.85 -9.71
N ILE A 60 2.17 -10.41 -10.52
CA ILE A 60 3.37 -9.84 -9.95
C ILE A 60 2.90 -8.53 -9.35
N SER A 61 2.55 -8.66 -8.10
CA SER A 61 2.80 -7.60 -7.16
C SER A 61 4.30 -7.28 -7.25
N ILE A 62 4.68 -6.31 -8.07
CA ILE A 62 5.95 -5.58 -7.93
C ILE A 62 5.84 -4.63 -6.72
N GLU A 63 4.69 -4.66 -6.05
CA GLU A 63 4.23 -3.82 -4.94
C GLU A 63 5.10 -3.91 -3.70
N ASN A 64 5.92 -4.96 -3.60
CA ASN A 64 6.80 -5.16 -2.46
C ASN A 64 8.30 -4.91 -2.74
N GLN A 65 8.70 -4.42 -3.92
CA GLN A 65 10.11 -3.97 -4.20
C GLN A 65 10.63 -2.89 -3.23
N VAL A 66 9.80 -2.50 -2.28
CA VAL A 66 9.70 -1.21 -1.67
C VAL A 66 9.60 -1.29 -0.16
N LEU A 67 9.67 -2.48 0.40
CA LEU A 67 9.89 -2.60 1.84
C LEU A 67 11.25 -2.03 2.32
N ASN A 68 12.14 -1.57 1.42
CA ASN A 68 13.37 -2.34 1.42
C ASN A 68 14.69 -1.65 1.16
N GLN A 69 14.82 -0.57 0.38
CA GLN A 69 16.11 0.13 0.45
C GLN A 69 16.18 1.09 1.64
N ILE A 70 15.05 1.65 2.16
CA ILE A 70 15.16 2.92 2.92
C ILE A 70 14.25 3.17 4.14
N ILE A 71 13.31 2.31 4.58
CA ILE A 71 13.25 2.18 6.08
C ILE A 71 14.66 1.80 6.57
N CYS A 72 15.34 1.03 5.71
CA CYS A 72 16.54 0.27 5.92
C CYS A 72 17.86 1.08 6.06
N GLU A 73 18.10 2.15 5.30
CA GLU A 73 19.29 3.00 5.53
C GLU A 73 19.05 4.17 6.49
N GLN A 74 17.83 4.70 6.57
CA GLN A 74 17.64 6.09 7.02
C GLN A 74 17.27 6.31 8.48
N ASN A 75 16.73 5.33 9.20
CA ASN A 75 16.80 5.40 10.67
C ASN A 75 18.24 5.23 11.20
N LYS A 76 19.13 4.58 10.42
CA LYS A 76 20.52 4.31 10.81
C LYS A 76 21.44 5.54 10.74
N LYS A 77 21.19 6.51 9.88
CA LYS A 77 21.97 7.77 9.84
C LYS A 77 21.34 8.90 10.67
N LEU A 78 20.01 8.97 10.78
CA LEU A 78 19.31 10.06 11.48
C LEU A 78 19.56 10.07 13.01
N LYS A 79 19.51 8.92 13.70
CA LYS A 79 19.83 8.86 15.16
C LYS A 79 21.32 9.03 15.50
N GLN A 80 22.24 8.81 14.56
CA GLN A 80 23.68 9.02 14.79
C GLN A 80 24.08 10.50 14.66
N VAL A 81 23.37 11.29 13.85
CA VAL A 81 23.63 12.74 13.68
C VAL A 81 22.91 13.59 14.74
N GLU A 82 21.73 13.19 15.24
CA GLU A 82 21.06 13.88 16.37
C GLU A 82 21.90 13.89 17.67
N ARG A 83 22.64 12.81 17.95
CA ARG A 83 23.60 12.73 19.07
C ARG A 83 24.84 13.62 18.91
N ILE A 84 25.14 14.09 17.70
CA ILE A 84 26.28 14.98 17.39
C ILE A 84 25.82 16.45 17.28
N ASN A 85 24.61 16.73 16.79
CA ASN A 85 24.13 18.11 16.56
C ASN A 85 23.44 18.78 17.76
N ARG A 86 23.09 18.05 18.82
CA ARG A 86 22.83 18.66 20.16
C ARG A 86 24.04 19.43 20.71
N ARG A 87 25.22 19.23 20.12
CA ARG A 87 26.46 19.97 20.38
C ARG A 87 26.59 21.26 19.54
N LEU A 88 25.71 21.49 18.56
CA LEU A 88 25.64 22.65 17.66
C LEU A 88 24.35 23.48 17.88
N GLU A 89 23.93 23.62 19.14
CA GLU A 89 22.98 24.66 19.60
C GLU A 89 23.49 26.12 19.36
N ILE A 90 24.54 26.29 18.55
CA ILE A 90 25.37 27.50 18.44
C ILE A 90 25.06 28.34 17.17
N VAL A 91 24.41 27.82 16.12
CA VAL A 91 24.18 28.59 14.86
C VAL A 91 22.75 29.14 14.70
N ARG A 92 22.18 29.60 15.82
CA ARG A 92 20.81 30.12 15.96
C ARG A 92 20.50 31.44 15.21
N LYS A 93 21.07 31.77 14.04
CA LYS A 93 20.92 33.16 13.53
C LYS A 93 20.99 33.49 12.03
N ILE A 94 21.15 32.54 11.10
CA ILE A 94 21.53 32.93 9.73
C ILE A 94 20.65 32.27 8.63
N MET A 95 19.88 33.12 7.94
CA MET A 95 19.19 32.98 6.62
C MET A 95 17.86 32.19 6.61
N LYS A 96 16.65 32.78 6.52
CA LYS A 96 16.10 33.73 5.51
C LYS A 96 16.47 33.36 4.06
N SER A 97 15.77 32.39 3.45
CA SER A 97 15.72 32.20 2.00
C SER A 97 14.27 32.28 1.51
N ARG A 98 14.06 33.04 0.43
CA ARG A 98 12.77 33.58 -0.07
C ARG A 98 12.06 32.67 -1.09
N ILE A 99 12.36 31.37 -1.17
CA ILE A 99 11.86 30.47 -2.24
C ILE A 99 10.91 29.38 -1.68
N THR A 100 10.10 29.73 -0.70
CA THR A 100 8.93 28.92 -0.30
C THR A 100 7.71 29.83 -0.26
N LYS A 101 7.31 30.28 -1.44
CA LYS A 101 6.01 30.91 -1.69
C LYS A 101 5.26 30.09 -2.73
N PHE A 102 4.99 28.82 -2.40
CA PHE A 102 3.70 28.25 -2.74
C PHE A 102 2.84 28.46 -1.50
N THR A 103 2.06 29.53 -1.52
CA THR A 103 0.97 29.76 -0.59
C THR A 103 -0.07 28.68 -0.81
N LEU A 104 0.00 27.62 -0.03
CA LEU A 104 -1.16 26.80 0.31
C LEU A 104 -1.34 27.03 1.80
N ALA A 105 -2.24 27.95 2.14
CA ALA A 105 -2.70 28.10 3.52
C ALA A 105 -3.53 26.86 3.85
N ALA A 106 -2.87 25.74 4.15
CA ALA A 106 -3.53 24.64 4.81
C ALA A 106 -3.76 25.11 6.24
N VAL A 107 -5.01 25.46 6.55
CA VAL A 107 -5.45 25.55 7.93
C VAL A 107 -5.27 24.15 8.49
N ILE A 108 -4.19 23.98 9.26
CA ILE A 108 -4.02 22.82 10.13
C ILE A 108 -5.12 22.97 11.18
N VAL A 109 -6.32 22.45 10.90
CA VAL A 109 -7.24 22.04 11.95
C VAL A 109 -6.62 20.78 12.53
N ILE A 110 -5.57 20.95 13.34
CA ILE A 110 -5.37 20.03 14.45
C ILE A 110 -6.66 20.20 15.22
N ALA A 111 -7.58 19.26 15.07
CA ALA A 111 -8.61 19.08 16.06
C ALA A 111 -7.85 19.07 17.39
N ALA A 112 -8.03 20.14 18.17
CA ALA A 112 -7.55 20.28 19.52
C ALA A 112 -8.32 19.28 20.42
N GLY A 113 -8.17 18.00 20.09
CA GLY A 113 -8.88 16.85 20.63
C GLY A 113 -7.94 15.69 20.99
N LEU A 114 -6.62 15.86 20.88
CA LEU A 114 -5.62 14.93 21.45
C LEU A 114 -5.55 14.99 23.00
N GLY A 115 -6.67 15.34 23.63
CA GLY A 115 -6.91 15.34 25.06
C GLY A 115 -8.32 14.85 25.40
N ILE A 116 -8.96 14.06 24.53
CA ILE A 116 -10.16 13.32 24.91
C ILE A 116 -9.68 12.05 25.60
N THR A 117 -9.65 12.13 26.93
CA THR A 117 -9.89 10.98 27.81
C THR A 117 -10.74 9.93 27.11
N LEU A 118 -10.26 8.68 27.03
CA LEU A 118 -11.00 7.45 26.73
C LEU A 118 -12.18 7.27 27.72
N LEU A 119 -13.15 8.17 27.67
CA LEU A 119 -14.33 8.24 28.52
C LEU A 119 -15.55 8.51 27.61
N ASN A 120 -16.15 7.42 27.16
CA ASN A 120 -17.57 7.28 26.82
C ASN A 120 -18.19 8.28 25.82
N LYS A 121 -17.70 8.31 24.58
CA LYS A 121 -18.53 8.72 23.43
C LYS A 121 -18.29 7.82 22.21
N SER A 122 -18.53 6.51 22.33
CA SER A 122 -18.81 5.73 21.13
C SER A 122 -20.20 6.13 20.61
N THR A 123 -20.31 6.39 19.32
CA THR A 123 -21.64 6.56 18.69
C THR A 123 -22.09 5.18 18.24
N SER A 124 -23.40 4.92 18.15
CA SER A 124 -23.84 3.61 17.64
C SER A 124 -23.45 3.47 16.17
N ALA A 125 -23.02 2.28 15.75
CA ALA A 125 -22.69 1.96 14.35
C ALA A 125 -23.82 2.36 13.38
N ALA A 126 -25.08 2.41 13.85
CA ALA A 126 -26.24 2.86 13.09
C ALA A 126 -26.12 4.32 12.61
N PHE A 127 -25.60 5.25 13.44
CA PHE A 127 -25.43 6.65 13.05
C PHE A 127 -24.29 6.84 12.05
N ALA A 128 -23.16 6.14 12.25
CA ALA A 128 -22.05 6.14 11.28
C ALA A 128 -22.54 5.60 9.91
N ASN A 129 -23.26 4.47 9.91
CA ASN A 129 -23.88 3.91 8.71
C ASN A 129 -24.87 4.88 8.05
N GLN A 130 -25.65 5.64 8.83
CA GLN A 130 -26.56 6.65 8.26
C GLN A 130 -25.80 7.74 7.51
N VAL A 131 -24.75 8.32 8.12
CA VAL A 131 -23.94 9.37 7.50
C VAL A 131 -23.27 8.86 6.22
N LEU A 132 -22.69 7.66 6.28
CA LEU A 132 -22.10 7.01 5.10
C LEU A 132 -23.16 6.77 4.01
N ALA A 133 -24.34 6.25 4.36
CA ALA A 133 -25.42 6.00 3.41
C ALA A 133 -25.97 7.28 2.78
N GLU A 134 -26.01 8.40 3.52
CA GLU A 134 -26.38 9.71 2.98
C GLU A 134 -25.32 10.23 2.02
N ALA A 135 -24.03 10.17 2.38
CA ALA A 135 -22.93 10.60 1.52
C ALA A 135 -22.78 9.72 0.26
N ILE A 136 -22.97 8.40 0.35
CA ILE A 136 -22.97 7.51 -0.82
C ILE A 136 -24.04 7.91 -1.85
N LYS A 137 -25.20 8.41 -1.39
CA LYS A 137 -26.27 8.87 -2.29
C LYS A 137 -25.91 10.17 -3.02
N THR A 138 -25.09 11.03 -2.43
CA THR A 138 -24.70 12.31 -3.04
C THR A 138 -23.53 12.16 -4.00
N VAL A 139 -22.65 11.20 -3.75
CA VAL A 139 -21.53 10.86 -4.64
C VAL A 139 -22.02 9.94 -5.77
N SER A 140 -22.62 10.52 -6.81
CA SER A 140 -23.06 9.80 -8.01
C SER A 140 -22.49 10.41 -9.30
N ALA A 141 -22.09 9.54 -10.23
CA ALA A 141 -21.69 9.85 -11.61
C ALA A 141 -20.65 10.98 -11.78
N ILE A 142 -19.54 10.88 -11.04
CA ILE A 142 -18.42 11.82 -11.21
C ILE A 142 -17.44 11.25 -12.23
N ASP A 143 -17.45 11.84 -13.43
CA ASP A 143 -16.60 11.41 -14.54
C ASP A 143 -15.15 11.87 -14.39
N SER A 144 -14.84 12.77 -13.46
CA SER A 144 -13.46 13.19 -13.19
C SER A 144 -13.25 13.65 -11.75
N ILE A 145 -12.06 13.42 -11.21
CA ILE A 145 -11.66 13.91 -9.90
C ILE A 145 -10.17 14.27 -9.90
N HIS A 146 -9.83 15.36 -9.22
CA HIS A 146 -8.46 15.76 -8.94
C HIS A 146 -8.30 15.98 -7.44
N ILE A 147 -7.35 15.30 -6.84
CA ILE A 147 -7.06 15.41 -5.41
C ILE A 147 -5.62 15.87 -5.24
N LYS A 148 -5.44 16.91 -4.44
CA LYS A 148 -4.13 17.27 -3.88
C LYS A 148 -4.11 16.82 -2.43
N ALA A 149 -3.05 16.13 -2.05
CA ALA A 149 -2.86 15.59 -0.72
C ALA A 149 -1.41 15.72 -0.28
N GLN A 150 -1.16 15.39 0.97
CA GLN A 150 0.18 15.22 1.48
C GLN A 150 0.26 14.06 2.46
N MET A 151 1.44 13.42 2.50
CA MET A 151 1.67 12.23 3.32
C MET A 151 3.05 12.26 3.98
N ARG A 152 3.16 11.78 5.22
CA ARG A 152 4.46 11.57 5.87
C ARG A 152 5.14 10.32 5.32
N THR A 153 5.82 10.50 4.19
CA THR A 153 6.42 9.43 3.40
C THR A 153 7.73 9.89 2.76
N LEU A 154 8.32 9.08 1.88
CA LEU A 154 9.48 9.44 1.07
C LEU A 154 9.07 9.75 -0.38
N PRO A 155 9.73 10.72 -1.03
CA PRO A 155 9.43 11.13 -2.39
C PRO A 155 9.34 9.99 -3.42
N ALA A 156 10.38 9.16 -3.58
CA ALA A 156 10.45 8.16 -4.65
C ALA A 156 10.03 6.73 -4.21
N ASP A 157 9.46 6.61 -3.02
CA ASP A 157 9.23 5.32 -2.35
C ASP A 157 7.77 4.83 -2.54
N ASN A 158 7.30 3.84 -1.80
CA ASN A 158 5.95 3.29 -1.98
C ASN A 158 4.84 4.29 -1.66
N PHE A 159 3.68 4.03 -2.25
CA PHE A 159 2.52 4.87 -2.05
C PHE A 159 1.85 4.64 -0.69
N SER A 160 1.98 3.47 -0.05
CA SER A 160 1.47 3.24 1.31
C SER A 160 2.52 3.35 2.41
N LEU A 161 3.81 3.55 2.08
CA LEU A 161 4.87 3.77 3.07
C LEU A 161 4.56 5.01 3.90
N ILE A 162 4.52 4.86 5.22
CA ILE A 162 4.44 5.94 6.18
C ILE A 162 5.65 5.94 7.10
N LYS A 163 5.98 7.11 7.64
CA LYS A 163 6.80 7.24 8.84
C LYS A 163 6.32 8.37 9.73
N LEU A 164 6.17 8.06 11.00
CA LEU A 164 5.55 8.94 11.99
C LEU A 164 6.40 10.18 12.32
N ASP A 165 7.64 10.23 11.87
CA ASP A 165 8.62 11.30 12.08
C ASP A 165 9.06 11.98 10.78
N PHE A 166 8.52 11.59 9.62
CA PHE A 166 8.87 12.21 8.34
C PHE A 166 8.07 13.49 8.09
N ASP A 167 8.64 14.36 7.27
CA ASP A 167 7.95 15.52 6.73
C ASP A 167 6.88 15.10 5.71
N PHE A 168 5.93 16.00 5.47
CA PHE A 168 4.92 15.81 4.46
C PHE A 168 5.51 15.92 3.05
N VAL A 169 5.19 14.93 2.23
CA VAL A 169 5.47 14.88 0.79
C VAL A 169 4.16 15.12 0.05
N PRO A 170 4.12 16.02 -0.94
CA PRO A 170 2.92 16.26 -1.73
C PRO A 170 2.62 15.05 -2.62
N ILE A 171 1.32 14.77 -2.77
CA ILE A 171 0.79 13.73 -3.62
C ILE A 171 -0.35 14.33 -4.44
N GLU A 172 -0.36 14.07 -5.74
CA GLU A 172 -1.46 14.45 -6.61
C GLU A 172 -2.04 13.22 -7.31
N LEU A 173 -3.36 13.21 -7.42
CA LEU A 173 -4.15 12.11 -7.95
C LEU A 173 -5.16 12.68 -8.95
N TRP A 174 -5.17 12.11 -10.16
CA TRP A 174 -6.15 12.42 -11.20
C TRP A 174 -6.85 11.13 -11.61
N LYS A 175 -8.15 11.17 -11.80
CA LYS A 175 -8.92 10.09 -12.43
C LYS A 175 -9.98 10.68 -13.33
N LYS A 176 -10.16 10.08 -14.50
CA LYS A 176 -11.17 10.46 -15.50
C LYS A 176 -11.78 9.20 -16.11
N VAL A 177 -13.10 9.13 -16.09
CA VAL A 177 -13.94 8.13 -16.75
C VAL A 177 -14.47 8.76 -18.03
N TYR A 178 -14.36 8.04 -19.14
CA TYR A 178 -14.77 8.51 -20.46
C TYR A 178 -16.16 7.96 -20.83
N PRO A 179 -16.87 8.56 -21.79
CA PRO A 179 -18.21 8.11 -22.19
C PRO A 179 -18.29 6.65 -22.66
N ASP A 180 -17.18 6.09 -23.14
CA ASP A 180 -17.07 4.68 -23.56
C ASP A 180 -16.79 3.71 -22.39
N GLY A 181 -16.72 4.23 -21.16
CA GLY A 181 -16.41 3.49 -19.94
C GLY A 181 -14.91 3.26 -19.70
N SER A 182 -14.04 3.73 -20.61
CA SER A 182 -12.59 3.69 -20.36
C SER A 182 -12.20 4.61 -19.22
N VAL A 183 -11.10 4.31 -18.53
CA VAL A 183 -10.63 5.08 -17.39
C VAL A 183 -9.16 5.41 -17.58
N LYS A 184 -8.81 6.68 -17.37
CA LYS A 184 -7.42 7.11 -17.20
C LYS A 184 -7.23 7.67 -15.81
N TRP A 185 -6.09 7.36 -15.22
CA TRP A 185 -5.76 7.87 -13.90
C TRP A 185 -4.26 8.02 -13.74
N LYS A 186 -3.85 8.87 -12.81
CA LYS A 186 -2.45 9.10 -12.47
C LYS A 186 -2.32 9.39 -10.99
N ILE A 187 -1.29 8.84 -10.37
CA ILE A 187 -0.84 9.19 -9.02
C ILE A 187 0.61 9.63 -9.14
N GLU A 188 0.92 10.80 -8.60
CA GLU A 188 2.27 11.35 -8.66
C GLU A 188 2.71 11.84 -7.29
N LYS A 189 3.96 11.52 -6.97
CA LYS A 189 4.74 12.15 -5.91
C LYS A 189 6.17 12.36 -6.41
N PRO A 190 7.00 13.19 -5.75
CA PRO A 190 8.27 13.57 -6.35
C PRO A 190 9.21 12.37 -6.54
N GLY A 191 9.50 12.01 -7.79
CA GLY A 191 10.39 10.87 -8.10
C GLY A 191 9.68 9.56 -8.41
N ARG A 192 8.35 9.47 -8.23
CA ARG A 192 7.57 8.27 -8.53
C ARG A 192 6.17 8.63 -9.03
N LEU A 193 5.75 7.99 -10.11
CA LEU A 193 4.38 8.08 -10.60
C LEU A 193 3.85 6.72 -11.03
N ILE A 194 2.54 6.58 -10.99
CA ILE A 194 1.82 5.52 -11.68
C ILE A 194 0.81 6.19 -12.60
N VAL A 195 0.72 5.74 -13.83
CA VAL A 195 -0.26 6.22 -14.81
C VAL A 195 -0.97 5.05 -15.45
N MET A 196 -2.28 5.16 -15.63
CA MET A 196 -3.07 4.34 -16.52
C MET A 196 -3.52 5.23 -17.68
N ASP A 197 -2.96 4.98 -18.86
CA ASP A 197 -3.18 5.81 -20.06
C ASP A 197 -4.45 5.43 -20.85
N GLY A 198 -5.20 4.45 -20.34
CA GLY A 198 -6.38 3.85 -20.97
C GLY A 198 -6.12 2.44 -21.48
N ASN A 199 -4.85 2.07 -21.69
CA ASN A 199 -4.45 0.73 -22.14
C ASN A 199 -3.51 0.02 -21.16
N THR A 200 -2.58 0.74 -20.54
CA THR A 200 -1.51 0.15 -19.73
C THR A 200 -1.36 0.93 -18.43
N THR A 201 -1.22 0.20 -17.32
CA THR A 201 -0.80 0.80 -16.05
C THR A 201 0.72 0.74 -15.96
N THR A 202 1.37 1.91 -15.95
CA THR A 202 2.82 2.05 -15.89
C THR A 202 3.25 2.71 -14.59
N LEU A 203 4.04 2.00 -13.79
CA LEU A 203 4.85 2.55 -12.71
C LEU A 203 6.16 3.08 -13.30
N PHE A 204 6.47 4.34 -13.01
CA PHE A 204 7.77 4.93 -13.33
C PHE A 204 8.42 5.47 -12.06
N ILE A 205 9.59 4.93 -11.72
CA ILE A 205 10.44 5.40 -10.64
C ILE A 205 11.65 6.08 -11.27
N LYS A 206 11.80 7.37 -10.98
CA LYS A 206 12.91 8.16 -11.52
C LYS A 206 14.25 7.64 -10.98
N PRO A 207 15.31 7.68 -11.81
CA PRO A 207 15.32 8.29 -13.12
C PRO A 207 14.90 7.38 -14.27
N ASN A 208 14.89 6.05 -14.12
CA ASN A 208 14.82 5.15 -15.26
C ASN A 208 14.25 3.76 -14.98
N PHE A 209 13.63 3.51 -13.83
CA PHE A 209 13.00 2.21 -13.58
C PHE A 209 11.54 2.24 -14.01
N VAL A 210 11.12 1.27 -14.81
CA VAL A 210 9.73 1.11 -15.25
C VAL A 210 9.21 -0.27 -14.91
N SER A 211 7.92 -0.32 -14.63
CA SER A 211 7.16 -1.54 -14.62
C SER A 211 5.80 -1.28 -15.25
N SER A 212 5.23 -2.26 -15.95
CA SER A 212 3.91 -2.11 -16.53
C SER A 212 3.16 -3.44 -16.53
N PHE A 213 1.83 -3.36 -16.38
CA PHE A 213 0.93 -4.47 -16.59
C PHE A 213 -0.26 -4.02 -17.45
N GLY A 214 -1.05 -5.00 -17.91
CA GLY A 214 -2.18 -4.78 -18.80
C GLY A 214 -3.23 -3.81 -18.25
N PRO A 215 -4.28 -3.51 -19.03
CA PRO A 215 -5.25 -2.50 -18.66
C PRO A 215 -5.91 -2.80 -17.31
N SER A 216 -6.06 -1.78 -16.48
CA SER A 216 -6.90 -1.84 -15.30
C SER A 216 -7.75 -0.59 -15.14
N SER A 217 -9.07 -0.79 -15.08
CA SER A 217 -10.03 0.27 -14.75
C SER A 217 -9.97 0.70 -13.28
N GLN A 218 -9.32 -0.11 -12.44
CA GLN A 218 -9.12 0.18 -11.02
C GLN A 218 -7.73 0.76 -10.81
N ILE A 219 -7.64 1.72 -9.88
CA ILE A 219 -6.36 2.10 -9.29
C ILE A 219 -5.98 0.98 -8.34
N ARG A 220 -5.12 0.10 -8.84
CA ARG A 220 -4.58 -1.07 -8.15
C ARG A 220 -3.17 -1.32 -8.67
N GLY A 221 -2.40 -2.16 -8.01
CA GLY A 221 -1.02 -2.34 -8.42
C GLY A 221 -0.09 -1.38 -7.69
N TYR A 222 1.17 -1.73 -7.62
CA TYR A 222 2.26 -0.89 -7.09
C TYR A 222 2.01 -0.17 -5.73
N ASP A 223 1.24 -0.80 -4.83
CA ASP A 223 0.94 -0.35 -3.47
C ASP A 223 0.12 0.95 -3.43
N CYS A 224 -0.74 1.13 -4.44
CA CYS A 224 -1.57 2.31 -4.59
C CYS A 224 -3.09 2.06 -4.45
N ASP A 225 -3.50 0.83 -4.13
CA ASP A 225 -4.91 0.42 -4.04
C ASP A 225 -5.74 1.30 -3.10
N TRP A 226 -5.12 1.77 -2.00
CA TRP A 226 -5.79 2.65 -1.05
C TRP A 226 -6.06 4.05 -1.62
N PHE A 227 -5.20 4.58 -2.50
CA PHE A 227 -5.50 5.78 -3.28
C PHE A 227 -6.65 5.54 -4.25
N GLY A 228 -6.80 4.31 -4.74
CA GLY A 228 -7.92 3.93 -5.57
C GLY A 228 -9.26 4.07 -4.88
N LYS A 229 -9.31 3.79 -3.57
CA LYS A 229 -10.49 4.09 -2.75
C LYS A 229 -10.73 5.60 -2.71
N ILE A 230 -9.73 6.42 -2.41
CA ILE A 230 -9.90 7.88 -2.30
C ILE A 230 -10.30 8.53 -3.63
N ALA A 231 -9.74 8.07 -4.74
CA ALA A 231 -10.08 8.51 -6.10
C ALA A 231 -11.49 8.08 -6.53
N ASP A 232 -12.11 7.15 -5.81
CA ASP A 232 -13.46 6.68 -6.04
C ASP A 232 -14.24 6.85 -4.74
N VAL A 233 -14.59 8.10 -4.43
CA VAL A 233 -15.20 8.47 -3.14
C VAL A 233 -16.42 7.61 -2.85
N LYS A 234 -17.20 7.22 -3.86
CA LYS A 234 -18.32 6.29 -3.69
C LYS A 234 -17.82 4.93 -3.16
N ASN A 235 -16.86 4.31 -3.84
CA ASN A 235 -16.26 3.05 -3.39
C ASN A 235 -15.58 3.16 -2.01
N LEU A 236 -14.91 4.27 -1.72
CA LEU A 236 -14.37 4.54 -0.38
C LEU A 236 -15.46 4.44 0.68
N LEU A 237 -16.53 5.21 0.53
CA LEU A 237 -17.62 5.28 1.49
C LEU A 237 -18.39 3.96 1.58
N GLU A 238 -18.59 3.26 0.46
CA GLU A 238 -19.18 1.91 0.44
C GLU A 238 -18.31 0.91 1.21
N SER A 239 -16.99 0.97 1.06
CA SER A 239 -16.07 0.09 1.79
C SER A 239 -16.07 0.35 3.29
N GLU A 240 -16.20 1.61 3.71
CA GLU A 240 -16.33 1.99 5.11
C GLU A 240 -17.68 1.58 5.69
N TYR A 241 -18.76 1.75 4.92
CA TYR A 241 -20.10 1.30 5.32
C TYR A 241 -20.13 -0.21 5.54
N GLU A 242 -19.53 -0.98 4.63
CA GLU A 242 -19.39 -2.42 4.79
C GLU A 242 -18.55 -2.79 6.02
N TYR A 243 -17.44 -2.08 6.25
CA TYR A 243 -16.56 -2.32 7.38
C TYR A 243 -17.29 -2.11 8.72
N VAL A 244 -17.93 -0.95 8.90
CA VAL A 244 -18.70 -0.61 10.11
C VAL A 244 -19.86 -1.58 10.33
N THR A 245 -20.51 -2.00 9.24
CA THR A 245 -21.62 -2.98 9.31
C THR A 245 -21.14 -4.37 9.74
N LYS A 246 -20.02 -4.85 9.20
CA LYS A 246 -19.44 -6.16 9.55
C LYS A 246 -18.81 -6.16 10.95
N ASN A 247 -18.40 -4.99 11.43
CA ASN A 247 -17.74 -4.81 12.72
C ASN A 247 -18.53 -3.83 13.60
N PRO A 248 -19.75 -4.17 14.08
CA PRO A 248 -20.57 -3.23 14.85
C PRO A 248 -19.96 -2.81 16.20
N LYS A 249 -18.86 -3.47 16.61
CA LYS A 249 -18.04 -3.13 17.78
C LYS A 249 -16.82 -2.27 17.44
N SER A 250 -16.56 -1.98 16.16
CA SER A 250 -15.48 -1.08 15.76
C SER A 250 -15.75 0.29 16.36
N GLU A 251 -14.71 0.92 16.91
CA GLU A 251 -14.84 2.25 17.47
C GLU A 251 -15.10 3.24 16.33
N SER A 252 -16.29 3.84 16.34
CA SER A 252 -16.64 4.95 15.45
C SER A 252 -17.20 6.09 16.27
N LEU A 253 -16.77 7.30 15.92
CA LEU A 253 -17.17 8.53 16.57
C LEU A 253 -17.77 9.47 15.52
N LEU A 254 -18.96 9.99 15.84
CA LEU A 254 -19.62 11.02 15.07
C LEU A 254 -19.62 12.32 15.86
N SER A 255 -19.14 13.39 15.24
CA SER A 255 -19.18 14.73 15.82
C SER A 255 -19.63 15.77 14.80
N HIS A 256 -20.03 16.94 15.30
CA HIS A 256 -20.41 18.09 14.48
C HIS A 256 -19.57 19.28 14.90
N GLN A 257 -18.98 19.98 13.93
CA GLN A 257 -18.15 21.15 14.17
C GLN A 257 -18.42 22.21 13.10
N THR A 258 -18.39 23.49 13.49
CA THR A 258 -18.42 24.60 12.54
C THR A 258 -16.98 24.98 12.19
N ILE A 259 -16.62 24.85 10.91
CA ILE A 259 -15.29 25.16 10.38
C ILE A 259 -15.48 26.19 9.26
N GLU A 260 -14.83 27.35 9.38
CA GLU A 260 -14.93 28.45 8.40
C GLU A 260 -16.39 28.84 8.08
N ASP A 261 -17.19 29.04 9.14
CA ASP A 261 -18.62 29.40 9.07
C ASP A 261 -19.52 28.37 8.35
N ARG A 262 -19.03 27.15 8.12
CA ARG A 262 -19.81 26.04 7.56
C ARG A 262 -19.85 24.88 8.53
N ASP A 263 -21.05 24.35 8.76
CA ASP A 263 -21.22 23.18 9.61
C ASP A 263 -20.70 21.93 8.90
N LYS A 264 -19.96 21.10 9.65
CA LYS A 264 -19.38 19.84 9.17
C LYS A 264 -19.84 18.69 10.05
N THR A 265 -20.16 17.58 9.39
CA THR A 265 -20.31 16.27 10.02
C THR A 265 -18.98 15.56 9.92
N ILE A 266 -18.39 15.21 11.07
CA ILE A 266 -17.10 14.54 11.15
C ILE A 266 -17.32 13.10 11.60
N LEU A 267 -16.86 12.16 10.77
CA LEU A 267 -16.91 10.74 11.05
C LEU A 267 -15.49 10.20 11.22
N GLU A 268 -15.22 9.59 12.36
CA GLU A 268 -13.97 8.92 12.69
C GLU A 268 -14.21 7.41 12.74
N ILE A 269 -13.37 6.64 12.04
CA ILE A 269 -13.44 5.18 11.98
C ILE A 269 -12.08 4.62 12.38
N TYR A 270 -12.05 3.89 13.49
CA TYR A 270 -10.87 3.15 13.91
C TYR A 270 -10.70 1.88 13.07
N ILE A 271 -9.48 1.66 12.60
CA ILE A 271 -9.06 0.49 11.83
C ILE A 271 -7.81 -0.09 12.51
N PRO A 272 -7.87 -1.34 13.01
CA PRO A 272 -6.71 -1.98 13.62
C PRO A 272 -5.67 -2.36 12.57
N ALA A 273 -4.42 -2.47 13.01
CA ALA A 273 -3.33 -3.02 12.21
C ALA A 273 -3.66 -4.44 11.71
N GLN A 274 -3.28 -4.76 10.47
CA GLN A 274 -3.43 -6.08 9.87
C GLN A 274 -2.13 -6.86 9.94
N GLY A 275 -2.20 -8.18 10.18
CA GLY A 275 -1.04 -9.09 10.15
C GLY A 275 -0.60 -9.62 11.52
N ASP A 276 0.30 -10.61 11.53
CA ASP A 276 0.90 -11.17 12.75
C ASP A 276 2.24 -10.46 13.06
N TYR A 277 2.25 -9.64 14.12
CA TYR A 277 3.43 -8.90 14.58
C TYR A 277 4.06 -9.50 15.85
N LYS A 278 4.08 -10.83 16.02
CA LYS A 278 4.97 -11.48 17.01
C LYS A 278 6.42 -11.00 16.89
N ASN A 279 6.85 -10.75 15.65
CA ASN A 279 8.00 -9.92 15.34
C ASN A 279 7.49 -8.56 14.85
N ASP A 280 7.86 -7.48 15.54
CA ASP A 280 7.39 -6.12 15.28
C ASP A 280 8.10 -5.44 14.10
N TYR A 281 8.99 -6.15 13.39
CA TYR A 281 9.67 -5.63 12.22
C TYR A 281 8.68 -5.04 11.22
N LEU A 282 8.83 -3.74 10.95
CA LEU A 282 8.01 -2.93 10.04
C LEU A 282 6.64 -2.53 10.55
N LYS A 283 6.19 -2.93 11.75
CA LYS A 283 4.96 -2.38 12.33
C LYS A 283 4.98 -0.85 12.28
N ASN A 284 3.85 -0.24 11.91
CA ASN A 284 3.69 1.21 11.69
C ASN A 284 4.56 1.80 10.57
N SER A 285 4.91 1.02 9.56
CA SER A 285 5.66 1.48 8.39
C SER A 285 4.82 1.60 7.13
N PHE A 286 3.65 0.96 7.10
CA PHE A 286 2.70 1.00 6.01
C PHE A 286 1.30 1.22 6.56
N LEU A 287 0.44 1.85 5.78
CA LEU A 287 -0.91 2.14 6.25
C LEU A 287 -1.70 0.92 6.75
N ASN A 288 -1.46 -0.27 6.21
CA ASN A 288 -2.16 -1.50 6.60
C ASN A 288 -1.55 -2.18 7.84
N ASP A 289 -0.31 -1.88 8.21
CA ASP A 289 0.37 -2.44 9.40
C ASP A 289 0.20 -1.57 10.66
N SER A 290 -0.66 -0.56 10.56
CA SER A 290 -0.84 0.48 11.57
C SER A 290 -2.24 0.46 12.15
N ASP A 291 -2.32 0.57 13.47
CA ASP A 291 -3.56 0.98 14.13
C ASP A 291 -3.81 2.45 13.73
N ARG A 292 -4.99 2.76 13.18
CA ARG A 292 -5.25 4.09 12.62
C ARG A 292 -6.70 4.51 12.78
N THR A 293 -6.92 5.81 12.72
CA THR A 293 -8.25 6.41 12.55
C THR A 293 -8.32 7.12 11.22
N ASN A 294 -9.31 6.74 10.43
CA ASN A 294 -9.72 7.44 9.21
C ASN A 294 -10.73 8.52 9.60
N ILE A 295 -10.48 9.78 9.24
CA ILE A 295 -11.32 10.93 9.61
C ILE A 295 -11.89 11.55 8.34
N TYR A 296 -13.22 11.65 8.29
CA TYR A 296 -13.98 12.15 7.15
C TYR A 296 -14.71 13.43 7.56
N TYR A 297 -14.54 14.48 6.76
CA TYR A 297 -15.23 15.76 6.96
C TYR A 297 -16.24 15.97 5.84
N PHE A 298 -17.51 15.83 6.18
CA PHE A 298 -18.62 16.04 5.26
C PHE A 298 -19.24 17.42 5.47
N ASP A 299 -19.57 18.08 4.37
CA ASP A 299 -20.40 19.27 4.40
C ASP A 299 -21.84 18.90 4.80
N THR A 300 -22.44 19.61 5.77
CA THR A 300 -23.77 19.23 6.29
C THR A 300 -24.90 19.47 5.30
N GLU A 301 -24.76 20.40 4.36
CA GLU A 301 -25.78 20.72 3.35
C GLU A 301 -25.66 19.80 2.13
N THR A 302 -24.48 19.77 1.51
CA THR A 302 -24.24 19.02 0.27
C THR A 302 -23.95 17.54 0.51
N LYS A 303 -23.59 17.15 1.75
CA LYS A 303 -23.11 15.82 2.14
C LYS A 303 -21.85 15.35 1.40
N ASN A 304 -21.16 16.25 0.69
CA ASN A 304 -19.93 15.93 -0.02
C ASN A 304 -18.77 15.77 0.98
N LEU A 305 -17.86 14.85 0.69
CA LEU A 305 -16.59 14.74 1.40
C LEU A 305 -15.68 15.89 0.98
N GLU A 306 -15.30 16.74 1.93
CA GLU A 306 -14.43 17.91 1.68
C GLU A 306 -13.00 17.70 2.14
N LYS A 307 -12.81 16.90 3.20
CA LYS A 307 -11.49 16.56 3.72
C LYS A 307 -11.45 15.11 4.21
N PHE A 308 -10.32 14.46 4.00
CA PHE A 308 -10.02 13.13 4.50
C PHE A 308 -8.62 13.12 5.15
N GLU A 309 -8.52 12.55 6.35
CA GLU A 309 -7.28 12.45 7.10
C GLU A 309 -7.07 11.01 7.60
N ILE A 310 -5.80 10.64 7.78
CA ILE A 310 -5.42 9.40 8.45
C ILE A 310 -4.47 9.73 9.59
N VAL A 311 -4.86 9.33 10.80
CA VAL A 311 -4.05 9.41 12.01
C VAL A 311 -3.61 8.00 12.39
N VAL A 312 -2.31 7.78 12.56
CA VAL A 312 -1.76 6.50 13.04
C VAL A 312 -1.50 6.57 14.53
N HIS A 313 -1.94 5.53 15.23
CA HIS A 313 -1.78 5.34 16.67
C HIS A 313 -0.56 4.46 16.93
N SER A 314 0.35 4.95 17.76
CA SER A 314 1.50 4.19 18.23
C SER A 314 1.58 4.31 19.75
N ASP A 315 2.35 3.43 20.39
CA ASP A 315 2.57 3.46 21.85
C ASP A 315 3.10 4.81 22.37
N GLN A 316 3.64 5.65 21.48
CA GLN A 316 4.29 6.91 21.82
C GLN A 316 3.45 8.15 21.52
N LYS A 317 2.65 8.12 20.45
CA LYS A 317 1.89 9.27 19.94
C LYS A 317 0.90 8.87 18.85
N ASP A 318 -0.10 9.73 18.72
CA ASP A 318 -0.97 9.81 17.54
C ASP A 318 -0.37 10.77 16.53
N VAL A 319 -0.31 10.36 15.27
CA VAL A 319 0.37 11.12 14.22
C VAL A 319 -0.52 11.20 12.98
N LEU A 320 -0.84 12.42 12.56
CA LEU A 320 -1.39 12.68 11.23
C LEU A 320 -0.35 12.28 10.17
N VAL A 321 -0.62 11.22 9.42
CA VAL A 321 0.27 10.69 8.38
C VAL A 321 -0.20 11.01 6.97
N PHE A 322 -1.47 11.36 6.79
CA PHE A 322 -2.05 11.72 5.49
C PHE A 322 -3.16 12.75 5.67
N GLU A 323 -3.24 13.72 4.77
CA GLU A 323 -4.41 14.57 4.61
C GLU A 323 -4.64 14.97 3.14
N THR A 324 -5.90 15.04 2.74
CA THR A 324 -6.29 15.76 1.52
C THR A 324 -6.26 17.25 1.78
N ILE A 325 -5.64 18.01 0.87
CA ILE A 325 -5.66 19.46 0.89
C ILE A 325 -6.81 20.02 0.04
N GLU A 326 -7.11 19.35 -1.08
CA GLU A 326 -8.14 19.78 -2.01
C GLU A 326 -8.75 18.54 -2.69
N ILE A 327 -10.08 18.48 -2.75
CA ILE A 327 -10.84 17.46 -3.48
C ILE A 327 -11.72 18.17 -4.50
N ASN A 328 -11.32 18.11 -5.77
CA ASN A 328 -12.05 18.74 -6.87
C ASN A 328 -12.85 17.69 -7.62
N TYR A 329 -14.17 17.81 -7.52
CA TYR A 329 -15.13 16.96 -8.21
C TYR A 329 -15.47 17.51 -9.60
N ALA A 330 -15.54 16.62 -10.58
CA ALA A 330 -15.83 16.94 -11.98
C ALA A 330 -14.95 18.04 -12.62
N PRO A 331 -13.62 18.14 -12.36
CA PRO A 331 -12.79 19.12 -13.04
C PRO A 331 -12.61 18.78 -14.52
N GLU A 332 -12.36 19.79 -15.35
CA GLU A 332 -11.84 19.58 -16.70
C GLU A 332 -10.38 19.10 -16.59
N ILE A 333 -10.11 17.88 -17.07
CA ILE A 333 -8.77 17.29 -17.06
C ILE A 333 -8.29 17.11 -18.51
N ASN A 334 -7.17 17.75 -18.83
CA ASN A 334 -6.47 17.60 -20.10
C ASN A 334 -5.77 16.23 -20.16
N ASP A 335 -6.02 15.47 -21.23
CA ASP A 335 -5.50 14.11 -21.42
C ASP A 335 -3.96 14.00 -21.41
N ASN A 336 -3.24 15.09 -21.70
CA ASN A 336 -1.78 15.12 -21.63
C ASN A 336 -1.24 14.79 -20.23
N ILE A 337 -2.04 14.96 -19.17
CA ILE A 337 -1.63 14.59 -17.81
C ILE A 337 -1.34 13.08 -17.69
N PHE A 338 -1.99 12.25 -18.51
CA PHE A 338 -1.87 10.79 -18.51
C PHE A 338 -0.78 10.26 -19.45
N ILE A 339 0.00 11.15 -20.08
CA ILE A 339 1.13 10.76 -20.94
C ILE A 339 2.41 10.80 -20.10
N VAL A 340 3.19 9.72 -20.16
CA VAL A 340 4.49 9.61 -19.49
C VAL A 340 5.56 9.32 -20.51
N GLU A 341 6.52 10.25 -20.61
CA GLU A 341 7.72 10.05 -21.43
C GLU A 341 8.77 9.28 -20.63
N LEU A 342 9.20 8.14 -21.18
CA LEU A 342 10.21 7.29 -20.57
C LEU A 342 11.59 7.57 -21.19
N PRO A 343 12.66 7.72 -20.38
CA PRO A 343 14.02 7.89 -20.90
C PRO A 343 14.52 6.70 -21.73
N ALA A 344 15.44 6.95 -22.67
CA ALA A 344 16.01 5.88 -23.50
C ALA A 344 16.78 4.81 -22.70
N ASN A 345 17.33 5.16 -21.53
CA ASN A 345 18.05 4.24 -20.64
C ASN A 345 17.13 3.54 -19.62
N THR A 346 15.85 3.38 -19.95
CA THR A 346 14.86 2.74 -19.08
C THR A 346 15.20 1.27 -18.84
N VAL A 347 15.15 0.89 -17.56
CA VAL A 347 15.27 -0.49 -17.06
C VAL A 347 13.87 -0.97 -16.68
N ALA A 348 13.38 -1.99 -17.37
CA ALA A 348 12.06 -2.54 -17.17
C ALA A 348 12.10 -3.75 -16.24
N PHE A 349 11.15 -3.85 -15.31
CA PHE A 349 10.87 -5.10 -14.62
C PHE A 349 10.43 -6.19 -15.61
N LYS A 350 10.79 -7.44 -15.32
CA LYS A 350 10.36 -8.62 -16.08
C LYS A 350 9.73 -9.64 -15.15
N GLU A 351 8.66 -10.28 -15.64
CA GLU A 351 8.13 -11.51 -15.05
C GLU A 351 9.25 -12.50 -14.73
N PRO A 352 9.33 -13.00 -13.48
CA PRO A 352 10.23 -14.08 -13.15
C PRO A 352 9.97 -15.28 -14.08
N GLN A 353 11.01 -15.76 -14.75
CA GLN A 353 10.92 -16.95 -15.60
C GLN A 353 11.10 -18.23 -14.80
N VAL A 354 10.49 -19.32 -15.26
CA VAL A 354 10.74 -20.68 -14.76
C VAL A 354 12.19 -21.05 -15.07
N LEU A 355 12.97 -21.38 -14.05
CA LEU A 355 14.35 -21.83 -14.18
C LEU A 355 14.49 -23.29 -13.73
N SER A 356 15.69 -23.86 -13.86
CA SER A 356 16.01 -25.22 -13.43
C SER A 356 15.65 -25.49 -11.95
N ASP A 357 15.48 -26.75 -11.59
CA ASP A 357 15.18 -27.24 -10.23
C ASP A 357 16.06 -26.63 -9.13
N LYS A 358 17.34 -26.34 -9.45
CA LYS A 358 18.26 -25.60 -8.56
C LYS A 358 17.62 -24.34 -7.98
N TYR A 359 16.99 -23.49 -8.81
CA TYR A 359 16.42 -22.21 -8.39
C TYR A 359 15.03 -22.35 -7.78
N GLN A 360 14.22 -23.31 -8.26
CA GLN A 360 12.86 -23.55 -7.75
C GLN A 360 12.86 -24.06 -6.31
N ASN A 361 13.87 -24.86 -5.97
CA ASN A 361 14.02 -25.53 -4.67
C ASN A 361 14.84 -24.73 -3.66
N MET A 362 15.39 -23.56 -4.02
CA MET A 362 16.12 -22.71 -3.07
C MET A 362 15.23 -22.34 -1.89
N LYS A 363 15.81 -22.40 -0.70
CA LYS A 363 15.27 -21.78 0.52
C LYS A 363 15.62 -20.29 0.56
N PRO A 364 14.93 -19.47 1.38
CA PRO A 364 15.19 -18.03 1.47
C PRO A 364 16.67 -17.67 1.69
N LYS A 365 17.34 -18.36 2.61
CA LYS A 365 18.76 -18.11 2.94
C LYS A 365 19.71 -18.49 1.80
N GLU A 366 19.41 -19.57 1.07
CA GLU A 366 20.19 -20.03 -0.09
C GLU A 366 20.06 -19.04 -1.25
N MET A 367 18.84 -18.55 -1.49
CA MET A 367 18.60 -17.50 -2.47
C MET A 367 19.36 -16.22 -2.12
N ALA A 368 19.29 -15.76 -0.86
CA ALA A 368 20.01 -14.56 -0.42
C ALA A 368 21.53 -14.70 -0.60
N SER A 369 22.08 -15.88 -0.29
CA SER A 369 23.49 -16.19 -0.51
C SER A 369 23.86 -16.07 -1.98
N ALA A 370 23.11 -16.73 -2.88
CA ALA A 370 23.38 -16.71 -4.31
C ALA A 370 23.23 -15.30 -4.91
N PHE A 371 22.25 -14.53 -4.43
CA PHE A 371 22.05 -13.14 -4.84
C PHE A 371 23.25 -12.24 -4.49
N PHE A 372 23.75 -12.32 -3.25
CA PHE A 372 24.90 -11.51 -2.84
C PHE A 372 26.21 -12.03 -3.43
N GLU A 373 26.36 -13.33 -3.64
CA GLU A 373 27.52 -13.91 -4.34
C GLU A 373 27.59 -13.42 -5.80
N ALA A 374 26.45 -13.33 -6.49
CA ALA A 374 26.39 -12.72 -7.82
C ALA A 374 26.83 -11.24 -7.80
N CYS A 375 26.43 -10.47 -6.77
CA CYS A 375 26.90 -9.09 -6.59
C CYS A 375 28.42 -9.03 -6.31
N SER A 376 28.93 -9.91 -5.45
CA SER A 376 30.35 -10.00 -5.08
C SER A 376 31.23 -10.29 -6.29
N ASN A 377 30.81 -11.22 -7.13
CA ASN A 377 31.53 -11.63 -8.34
C ASN A 377 31.27 -10.69 -9.54
N GLU A 378 30.43 -9.67 -9.39
CA GLU A 378 29.94 -8.82 -10.49
C GLU A 378 29.30 -9.65 -11.64
N ASP A 379 28.70 -10.79 -11.32
CA ASP A 379 27.96 -11.67 -12.25
C ASP A 379 26.53 -11.16 -12.42
N TRP A 380 26.38 -10.18 -13.31
CA TRP A 380 25.10 -9.51 -13.56
C TRP A 380 24.07 -10.39 -14.26
N ASP A 381 24.51 -11.43 -14.98
CA ASP A 381 23.60 -12.40 -15.61
C ASP A 381 22.99 -13.33 -14.56
N GLU A 382 23.77 -13.78 -13.57
CA GLU A 382 23.25 -14.52 -12.42
C GLU A 382 22.37 -13.62 -11.54
N PHE A 383 22.78 -12.36 -11.30
CA PHE A 383 22.00 -11.38 -10.54
C PHE A 383 20.59 -11.17 -11.12
N LEU A 384 20.47 -11.03 -12.45
CA LEU A 384 19.19 -10.81 -13.13
C LEU A 384 18.23 -12.01 -13.02
N LYS A 385 18.71 -13.21 -12.66
CA LYS A 385 17.83 -14.34 -12.32
C LYS A 385 17.07 -14.06 -11.04
N PHE A 386 17.70 -13.42 -10.05
CA PHE A 386 17.09 -13.12 -8.75
C PHE A 386 16.31 -11.80 -8.76
N TRP A 387 16.78 -10.80 -9.49
CA TRP A 387 16.08 -9.53 -9.69
C TRP A 387 15.78 -9.33 -11.17
N PRO A 388 14.64 -9.85 -11.67
CA PRO A 388 14.36 -9.92 -13.09
C PRO A 388 14.05 -8.52 -13.65
N MET A 389 15.05 -7.94 -14.31
CA MET A 389 14.98 -6.66 -15.00
C MET A 389 15.48 -6.81 -16.44
N SER A 390 15.26 -5.79 -17.28
CA SER A 390 15.79 -5.77 -18.65
C SER A 390 17.30 -5.62 -18.71
N ALA A 391 17.88 -4.94 -17.71
CA ALA A 391 19.31 -4.72 -17.55
C ALA A 391 19.61 -4.36 -16.09
N VAL A 392 20.89 -4.33 -15.72
CA VAL A 392 21.36 -3.78 -14.44
C VAL A 392 21.85 -2.35 -14.66
N ASP A 393 21.26 -1.38 -13.97
CA ASP A 393 21.66 0.03 -14.01
C ASP A 393 23.11 0.23 -13.50
N GLU A 394 23.88 1.11 -14.15
CA GLU A 394 25.29 1.35 -13.80
C GLU A 394 25.49 1.82 -12.35
N ARG A 395 24.54 2.56 -11.78
CA ARG A 395 24.60 2.97 -10.37
C ARG A 395 24.45 1.75 -9.45
N LEU A 396 23.63 0.78 -9.84
CA LEU A 396 23.44 -0.45 -9.08
C LEU A 396 24.68 -1.34 -9.17
N LYS A 397 25.29 -1.45 -10.35
CA LYS A 397 26.58 -2.14 -10.52
C LYS A 397 27.66 -1.52 -9.65
N THR A 398 27.74 -0.19 -9.65
CA THR A 398 28.70 0.55 -8.82
C THR A 398 28.44 0.37 -7.32
N TYR A 399 27.16 0.28 -6.92
CA TYR A 399 26.77 0.17 -5.52
C TYR A 399 26.99 -1.23 -4.94
N LEU A 400 26.65 -2.28 -5.69
CA LEU A 400 26.67 -3.66 -5.23
C LEU A 400 27.90 -4.46 -5.67
N GLY A 401 28.57 -4.02 -6.74
CA GLY A 401 29.66 -4.76 -7.34
C GLY A 401 30.87 -4.89 -6.42
N GLY A 402 31.38 -6.11 -6.28
CA GLY A 402 32.56 -6.39 -5.46
C GLY A 402 32.31 -6.24 -3.96
N LEU A 403 31.07 -6.41 -3.50
CA LEU A 403 30.78 -6.51 -2.07
C LEU A 403 31.30 -7.82 -1.48
N ASP A 404 31.58 -7.83 -0.18
CA ASP A 404 31.87 -9.04 0.59
C ASP A 404 30.66 -9.40 1.46
N VAL A 405 30.26 -10.67 1.46
CA VAL A 405 29.26 -11.18 2.41
C VAL A 405 29.96 -11.53 3.72
N ILE A 406 29.62 -10.83 4.81
CA ILE A 406 30.16 -11.10 6.14
C ILE A 406 29.33 -12.19 6.83
N SER A 407 28.00 -12.07 6.81
CA SER A 407 27.12 -13.09 7.41
C SER A 407 25.70 -13.05 6.87
N LEU A 408 25.00 -14.19 6.98
CA LEU A 408 23.56 -14.33 6.76
C LEU A 408 22.91 -14.97 7.99
N GLY A 409 21.86 -14.34 8.51
CA GLY A 409 21.09 -14.79 9.66
C GLY A 409 20.03 -15.83 9.30
N GLU A 410 19.20 -16.19 10.28
CA GLU A 410 18.06 -17.09 10.06
C GLU A 410 16.87 -16.32 9.50
N PRO A 411 16.21 -16.83 8.43
CA PRO A 411 15.04 -16.18 7.86
C PRO A 411 13.87 -16.09 8.84
N PHE A 412 13.11 -15.00 8.79
CA PHE A 412 11.88 -14.82 9.57
C PHE A 412 10.77 -14.17 8.74
N GLN A 413 9.54 -14.21 9.25
CA GLN A 413 8.37 -13.52 8.68
C GLN A 413 7.85 -12.49 9.67
N SER A 414 7.15 -11.47 9.18
CA SER A 414 6.51 -10.45 10.01
C SER A 414 5.36 -9.77 9.25
N GLY A 415 4.29 -9.46 9.97
CA GLY A 415 3.16 -8.69 9.46
C GLY A 415 2.35 -9.43 8.39
N ILE A 416 1.98 -8.69 7.34
CA ILE A 416 1.24 -9.19 6.17
C ILE A 416 2.14 -9.56 4.99
N TYR A 417 3.46 -9.42 5.13
CA TYR A 417 4.38 -9.67 4.03
C TYR A 417 4.38 -11.15 3.64
N PRO A 418 4.11 -11.52 2.36
CA PRO A 418 3.97 -12.92 1.95
C PRO A 418 5.31 -13.66 1.83
N GLY A 419 6.43 -12.94 1.92
CA GLY A 419 7.78 -13.49 1.77
C GLY A 419 8.50 -13.77 3.08
N TRP A 420 9.83 -13.79 2.99
CA TRP A 420 10.76 -13.96 4.10
C TRP A 420 11.75 -12.80 4.16
N PHE A 421 12.17 -12.47 5.36
CA PHE A 421 13.29 -11.57 5.65
C PHE A 421 14.52 -12.38 6.02
N VAL A 422 15.63 -12.16 5.32
CA VAL A 422 16.91 -12.81 5.58
C VAL A 422 17.89 -11.77 6.13
N PRO A 423 18.19 -11.78 7.44
CA PRO A 423 19.20 -10.88 7.99
C PRO A 423 20.55 -11.06 7.29
N TYR A 424 21.27 -9.98 7.06
CA TYR A 424 22.62 -10.02 6.49
C TYR A 424 23.53 -8.97 7.09
N GLU A 425 24.83 -9.24 6.96
CA GLU A 425 25.90 -8.25 7.06
C GLU A 425 26.76 -8.35 5.79
N ILE A 426 26.94 -7.23 5.09
CA ILE A 426 27.78 -7.10 3.90
C ILE A 426 28.76 -5.95 4.07
N LYS A 427 29.90 -6.02 3.38
CA LYS A 427 30.85 -4.92 3.26
C LYS A 427 30.94 -4.50 1.81
N PHE A 428 30.67 -3.23 1.53
CA PHE A 428 30.80 -2.68 0.20
C PHE A 428 32.27 -2.49 -0.18
N LYS A 429 32.53 -2.37 -1.48
CA LYS A 429 33.87 -2.12 -2.05
C LYS A 429 34.58 -0.89 -1.47
N ASN A 430 33.82 0.12 -1.05
CA ASN A 430 34.34 1.32 -0.39
C ASN A 430 34.74 1.10 1.10
N GLY A 431 34.61 -0.12 1.61
CA GLY A 431 34.94 -0.51 2.98
C GLY A 431 33.82 -0.34 3.99
N THR A 432 32.68 0.27 3.62
CA THR A 432 31.55 0.46 4.53
C THR A 432 30.77 -0.84 4.73
N THR A 433 30.34 -1.09 5.97
CA THR A 433 29.56 -2.28 6.33
C THR A 433 28.10 -1.93 6.51
N LYS A 434 27.21 -2.80 6.04
CA LYS A 434 25.76 -2.71 6.23
C LYS A 434 25.21 -3.97 6.83
N LYS A 435 24.39 -3.79 7.87
CA LYS A 435 23.53 -4.83 8.44
C LYS A 435 22.10 -4.56 8.01
N HIS A 436 21.41 -5.53 7.41
CA HIS A 436 20.00 -5.38 7.09
C HIS A 436 19.28 -6.73 7.07
N ASN A 437 18.10 -6.74 6.48
CA ASN A 437 17.24 -7.86 6.17
C ASN A 437 16.92 -7.76 4.67
N LEU A 438 17.29 -8.78 3.91
CA LEU A 438 16.92 -8.95 2.50
C LEU A 438 15.50 -9.52 2.47
N ALA A 439 14.54 -8.86 1.80
CA ALA A 439 13.24 -9.47 1.58
C ALA A 439 13.21 -10.28 0.28
N VAL A 440 12.70 -11.49 0.39
CA VAL A 440 12.59 -12.43 -0.71
C VAL A 440 11.17 -13.00 -0.74
N ARG A 441 10.62 -13.22 -1.93
CA ARG A 441 9.24 -13.70 -2.10
C ARG A 441 9.13 -14.75 -3.20
N LYS A 442 8.11 -15.61 -3.12
CA LYS A 442 7.91 -16.77 -4.00
C LYS A 442 6.54 -16.82 -4.67
N ASP A 443 5.66 -15.89 -4.33
CA ASP A 443 4.33 -15.68 -4.90
C ASP A 443 4.41 -14.99 -6.28
N ASN A 444 5.12 -15.65 -7.19
CA ASN A 444 5.18 -15.30 -8.61
C ASN A 444 4.85 -16.52 -9.46
N SER A 445 4.53 -16.29 -10.73
CA SER A 445 4.14 -17.31 -11.71
C SER A 445 5.20 -18.41 -11.90
N ALA A 446 6.48 -18.10 -11.68
CA ALA A 446 7.57 -19.07 -11.78
C ALA A 446 7.80 -19.91 -10.50
N GLY A 447 7.10 -19.61 -9.41
CA GLY A 447 7.16 -20.39 -8.17
C GLY A 447 8.58 -20.53 -7.62
N ARG A 448 9.39 -19.46 -7.65
CA ARG A 448 10.76 -19.42 -7.10
C ARG A 448 11.02 -18.13 -6.33
N TYR A 449 11.98 -18.15 -5.42
CA TYR A 449 12.35 -16.93 -4.69
C TYR A 449 12.99 -15.90 -5.63
N VAL A 450 12.51 -14.67 -5.55
CA VAL A 450 13.08 -13.48 -6.20
C VAL A 450 13.33 -12.39 -5.17
N PHE A 451 14.25 -11.51 -5.52
CA PHE A 451 14.56 -10.33 -4.76
C PHE A 451 13.35 -9.41 -4.78
N ASP A 452 12.97 -8.96 -3.60
CA ASP A 452 11.88 -8.03 -3.40
C ASP A 452 12.37 -6.79 -2.64
N GLY A 453 13.68 -6.68 -2.41
CA GLY A 453 14.30 -5.55 -1.76
C GLY A 453 15.19 -5.91 -0.56
N GLY A 454 15.72 -4.90 0.13
CA GLY A 454 16.43 -5.05 1.41
C GLY A 454 17.88 -4.63 1.32
N LEU A 455 18.28 -4.04 0.18
CA LEU A 455 19.66 -3.70 -0.19
C LEU A 455 20.22 -2.48 0.49
#